data_AF-U3ASL4-F1
#
_entry.id   AF-U3ASL4-F1
#
_cell.length_a   1.000
_cell.length_b   1.000
_cell.length_c   1.000
_cell.angle_alpha   90.00
_cell.angle_beta   90.00
_cell.angle_gamma   90.00
#
_symmetry.space_group_name_H-M   'P 1'
#
loop_
_entity.id
_entity.type
_entity.pdbx_description
1 polymer ?
#
loop_
_entity_poly.entity_id
_entity_poly.type
_entity_poly.pdbx_seq_one_letter_code
_entity_poly.pdbx_strand_id
1 'polypeptide(L)' 'MGRGEAGASHALRDPREAEIAAVVEAAGGDAQALIAGLLRLPGLTPEALLGGAFEAQAARILRDMLARGMVAAIAGEAV' A
#
# COMPACT_ATOMS: atom_id res chain seq x y z
N MET A 1 1.17 2.70 11.51
CA MET A 1 -0.12 2.21 12.05
C MET A 1 -1.03 1.76 10.93
N GLY A 2 -1.87 0.77 11.19
CA GLY A 2 -2.95 0.37 10.28
C GLY A 2 -4.22 1.18 10.52
N ARG A 3 -4.99 1.41 9.46
CA ARG A 3 -6.29 2.12 9.53
C ARG A 3 -7.33 1.32 8.76
N GLY A 4 -8.45 1.01 9.41
CA GLY A 4 -9.61 0.39 8.75
C GLY A 4 -10.42 1.41 7.94
N GLU A 5 -11.32 0.93 7.08
CA GLU A 5 -12.17 1.79 6.24
C GLU A 5 -13.07 2.72 7.07
N ALA A 6 -13.54 2.26 8.23
CA ALA A 6 -14.28 3.08 9.20
C ALA A 6 -13.39 4.10 9.97
N GLY A 7 -12.09 4.17 9.66
CA GLY A 7 -11.14 5.09 10.27
C GLY A 7 -10.51 4.61 11.59
N ALA A 8 -10.85 3.42 12.08
CA ALA A 8 -10.27 2.86 13.29
C ALA A 8 -8.78 2.51 13.10
N SER A 9 -7.93 3.01 14.00
CA SER A 9 -6.48 2.74 14.00
C SER A 9 -6.14 1.48 14.79
N HIS A 10 -5.11 0.75 14.35
CA HIS A 10 -4.55 -0.40 15.06
C HIS A 10 -3.03 -0.50 14.87
N ALA A 11 -2.37 -1.16 15.84
CA ALA A 11 -0.95 -1.49 15.75
C ALA A 11 -0.71 -2.56 14.69
N LEU A 12 0.37 -2.45 13.93
CA LEU A 12 0.72 -3.43 12.89
C LEU A 12 1.33 -4.70 13.48
N ARG A 13 1.98 -4.59 14.64
CA ARG A 13 2.72 -5.69 15.29
C ARG A 13 3.81 -6.27 14.36
N ASP A 14 4.39 -5.41 13.53
CA ASP A 14 5.54 -5.71 12.67
C ASP A 14 6.79 -5.10 13.33
N PRO A 15 7.93 -5.82 13.40
CA PRO A 15 9.18 -5.26 13.95
C PRO A 15 9.66 -4.00 13.21
N ARG A 16 9.24 -3.80 11.96
CA ARG A 16 9.54 -2.63 11.12
C ARG A 16 8.43 -1.57 11.18
N GLU A 17 7.55 -1.62 12.18
CA GLU A 17 6.40 -0.72 12.28
C GLU A 17 6.78 0.78 12.22
N ALA A 18 7.97 1.14 12.74
CA ALA A 18 8.50 2.50 12.64
C ALA A 18 8.86 2.90 11.19
N GLU A 19 9.52 2.02 10.44
CA GLU A 19 9.88 2.25 9.04
C GLU A 19 8.64 2.33 8.16
N ILE A 20 7.68 1.42 8.38
CA ILE A 20 6.39 1.41 7.69
C ILE A 20 5.63 2.72 7.99
N ALA A 21 5.61 3.17 9.24
CA ALA A 21 4.95 4.42 9.61
C ALA A 21 5.58 5.63 8.90
N ALA A 22 6.91 5.72 8.85
CA ALA A 22 7.60 6.79 8.13
C ALA A 22 7.22 6.84 6.65
N VAL A 23 7.13 5.68 5.98
CA VAL A 23 6.67 5.61 4.58
C VAL A 23 5.22 6.07 4.44
N VAL A 24 4.32 5.62 5.32
CA VAL A 24 2.90 5.99 5.29
C VAL A 24 2.71 7.49 5.46
N GLU A 25 3.39 8.10 6.43
CA GLU A 25 3.32 9.55 6.68
C GLU A 25 3.87 10.34 5.48
N ALA A 26 5.00 9.91 4.90
CA ALA A 26 5.59 10.57 3.74
C ALA A 26 4.71 10.48 2.48
N ALA A 27 3.96 9.38 2.31
CA ALA A 27 3.09 9.18 1.16
C ALA A 27 1.80 10.03 1.22
N GLY A 28 1.35 10.46 2.40
CA GLY A 28 0.21 11.38 2.55
C GLY A 28 -1.11 10.89 1.94
N GLY A 29 -1.29 9.57 1.80
CA GLY A 29 -2.47 8.97 1.16
C GLY A 29 -2.37 8.81 -0.37
N ASP A 30 -1.24 9.19 -0.98
CA ASP A 30 -0.99 8.91 -2.38
C ASP A 30 -0.62 7.43 -2.57
N ALA A 31 -1.44 6.69 -3.34
CA ALA A 31 -1.27 5.26 -3.55
C ALA A 31 0.06 4.92 -4.27
N GLN A 32 0.50 5.77 -5.19
CA GLN A 32 1.74 5.56 -5.94
C GLN A 32 2.95 5.71 -5.02
N ALA A 33 3.00 6.78 -4.22
CA ALA A 33 4.04 7.02 -3.24
C ALA A 33 4.07 5.93 -2.16
N LEU A 34 2.89 5.48 -1.72
CA LEU A 34 2.77 4.45 -0.69
C LEU A 34 3.31 3.10 -1.19
N ILE A 35 2.88 2.63 -2.36
CA ILE A 35 3.41 1.40 -2.95
C ILE A 35 4.90 1.53 -3.25
N ALA A 36 5.33 2.63 -3.85
CA ALA A 36 6.73 2.84 -4.18
C ALA A 36 7.64 2.82 -2.95
N GLY A 37 7.22 3.46 -1.85
CA GLY A 37 7.96 3.48 -0.60
C GLY A 37 7.97 2.13 0.11
N LEU A 38 6.82 1.46 0.20
CA LEU A 38 6.71 0.17 0.89
C LEU A 38 7.52 -0.91 0.19
N LEU A 39 7.42 -1.02 -1.13
CA LEU A 39 8.14 -2.05 -1.89
C LEU A 39 9.66 -1.91 -1.78
N ARG A 40 10.16 -0.70 -1.54
CA ARG A 40 11.58 -0.39 -1.38
C ARG A 40 12.10 -0.56 0.06
N LEU A 41 11.26 -0.98 1.01
CA LEU A 41 11.74 -1.33 2.35
C LEU A 41 12.80 -2.45 2.27
N PRO A 42 13.93 -2.35 2.98
CA PRO A 42 15.01 -3.31 2.89
C PRO A 42 14.56 -4.75 3.14
N GLY A 43 14.94 -5.66 2.24
CA GLY A 43 14.64 -7.09 2.36
C GLY A 43 13.17 -7.48 2.18
N LEU A 44 12.29 -6.56 1.75
CA LEU A 44 10.88 -6.88 1.50
C LEU A 44 10.63 -7.43 0.09
N THR A 45 11.14 -6.74 -0.93
CA THR A 45 10.81 -7.02 -2.33
C THR A 45 12.09 -7.25 -3.15
N PRO A 46 12.17 -8.33 -3.96
CA PRO A 46 13.25 -8.50 -4.92
C PRO A 46 13.34 -7.30 -5.88
N GLU A 47 14.56 -6.84 -6.17
CA GLU A 47 14.79 -5.67 -7.04
C GLU A 47 14.16 -5.83 -8.43
N ALA A 48 14.10 -7.07 -8.95
CA ALA A 48 13.50 -7.38 -10.24
C ALA A 48 12.00 -7.05 -10.35
N LEU A 49 11.29 -6.87 -9.22
CA LEU A 49 9.87 -6.48 -9.19
C LEU A 49 9.67 -4.96 -9.06
N LEU A 50 10.72 -4.20 -8.79
CA LEU A 50 10.66 -2.75 -8.62
C LEU A 50 10.66 -2.03 -9.97
N GLY A 51 9.93 -0.91 -10.05
CA GLY A 51 9.87 -0.04 -11.24
C GLY A 51 9.15 -0.64 -12.46
N GLY A 52 8.62 -1.86 -12.36
CA GLY A 52 7.97 -2.58 -13.44
C GLY A 52 6.44 -2.58 -13.37
N ALA A 53 5.82 -3.42 -14.21
CA ALA A 53 4.36 -3.57 -14.29
C ALA A 53 3.73 -3.97 -12.94
N PHE A 54 4.46 -4.73 -12.11
CA PHE A 54 4.01 -5.09 -10.77
C PHE A 54 3.75 -3.87 -9.89
N GLU A 55 4.73 -2.95 -9.78
CA GLU A 55 4.60 -1.74 -8.97
C GLU A 55 3.46 -0.85 -9.49
N ALA A 56 3.37 -0.65 -10.80
CA ALA A 56 2.30 0.13 -11.42
C ALA A 56 0.91 -0.48 -11.18
N GLN A 57 0.78 -1.80 -11.30
CA GLN A 57 -0.49 -2.51 -11.09
C GLN A 57 -0.90 -2.46 -9.62
N ALA A 58 0.04 -2.67 -8.69
CA ALA A 58 -0.23 -2.59 -7.26
C ALA A 58 -0.72 -1.19 -6.85
N ALA A 59 -0.08 -0.13 -7.37
CA ALA A 59 -0.50 1.24 -7.13
C ALA A 59 -1.89 1.56 -7.71
N ARG A 60 -2.20 1.05 -8.91
CA ARG A 60 -3.54 1.18 -9.51
C ARG A 60 -4.61 0.54 -8.62
N ILE A 61 -4.39 -0.71 -8.19
CA ILE A 61 -5.33 -1.44 -7.34
C ILE A 61 -5.51 -0.73 -6.00
N LEU A 62 -4.42 -0.29 -5.36
CA LEU A 62 -4.51 0.44 -4.10
C LEU A 62 -5.26 1.76 -4.24
N ARG A 63 -5.03 2.51 -5.31
CA ARG A 63 -5.79 3.74 -5.60
C ARG A 63 -7.29 3.47 -5.69
N ASP A 64 -7.66 2.37 -6.35
CA ASP A 64 -9.06 1.96 -6.47
C ASP A 64 -9.66 1.56 -5.11
N MET A 65 -8.90 0.84 -4.28
CA MET A 65 -9.30 0.51 -2.90
C MET A 65 -9.49 1.77 -2.05
N LEU A 66 -8.59 2.76 -2.15
CA LEU A 66 -8.70 4.02 -1.41
C LEU A 66 -9.89 4.87 -1.87
N ALA A 67 -10.21 4.85 -3.16
CA ALA A 67 -11.29 5.66 -3.73
C ALA A 67 -12.69 5.04 -3.50
N ARG A 68 -12.81 3.71 -3.53
CA ARG A 68 -14.11 3.01 -3.57
C ARG A 68 -14.31 1.98 -2.46
N GLY A 69 -13.30 1.74 -1.64
CA GLY A 69 -13.27 0.64 -0.68
C GLY A 69 -12.81 -0.69 -1.30
N MET A 70 -12.34 -1.58 -0.44
CA MET A 70 -11.77 -2.88 -0.78
C MET A 70 -12.75 -3.77 -1.56
N VAL A 71 -14.00 -3.89 -1.07
CA VAL A 71 -15.01 -4.77 -1.67
C VAL A 71 -15.34 -4.36 -3.10
N ALA A 72 -15.51 -3.06 -3.35
CA ALA A 72 -15.81 -2.54 -4.68
C ALA A 72 -14.61 -2.68 -5.63
N ALA A 73 -13.38 -2.53 -5.12
CA ALA A 73 -12.17 -2.74 -5.91
C ALA A 73 -12.04 -4.20 -6.36
N ILE A 74 -12.26 -5.18 -5.47
CA ILE A 74 -12.19 -6.62 -5.81
C ILE A 74 -13.24 -6.98 -6.87
N ALA A 75 -14.48 -6.50 -6.72
CA ALA A 75 -15.54 -6.79 -7.67
C ALA A 75 -15.21 -6.29 -9.10
N GLY A 76 -14.43 -5.21 -9.22
CA GLY A 76 -13.99 -4.66 -10.51
C GLY A 76 -12.85 -5.43 -11.19
N GLU A 77 -12.10 -6.27 -10.45
CA GLU A 77 -11.01 -7.08 -11.01
C GLU A 77 -11.47 -8.45 -11.53
N ALA A 78 -12.70 -8.87 -11.21
CA ALA A 78 -13.27 -10.16 -11.60
C ALA A 78 -13.88 -10.17 -13.03
N VAL A 79 -13.56 -9.17 -13.85
CA VAL A 79 -14.13 -8.91 -15.19
C VAL A 79 -13.11 -9.18 -16.29
#